data_AF-A0A9E1MBE6-F1
#
_entry.id   AF-A0A9E1MBE6-F1
#
_cell.length_a   1.000
_cell.length_b   1.000
_cell.length_c   1.000
_cell.angle_alpha   90.00
_cell.angle_beta   90.00
_cell.angle_gamma   90.00
#
_symmetry.space_group_name_H-M   'P 1'
#
loop_
_entity.id
_entity.type
_entity.pdbx_description
1 polymer ?
#
loop_
_entity_poly.entity_id
_entity_poly.type
_entity_poly.pdbx_seq_one_letter_code
_entity_poly.pdbx_strand_id
1 'polypeptide(L)'
;TLKYTQSNSVCYVKGGQAIGIGAGQQSRIHCTRLAGSKADNWWLRQSPQVLGLQFLDKIGRADRDNAIDLYIGEDYMDVLADGAWENIFKVKPEVFTREEKRAWLDKNTDVALGSDAFFPFGDNVERAHKSGVKYIAQPGGSIRDDHVIATCNKYGIAMAFTGIRLFHH
;
A
#
# COMPACT_ATOMS: atom_id res chain seq x y z
N THR A 1 9.81 -6.44 -11.28
CA THR A 1 10.01 -5.91 -9.91
C THR A 1 10.51 -6.98 -8.95
N LEU A 2 9.70 -7.96 -8.55
CA LEU A 2 10.06 -8.93 -7.48
C LEU A 2 11.38 -9.68 -7.70
N LYS A 3 11.62 -10.18 -8.92
CA LYS A 3 12.86 -10.90 -9.29
C LYS A 3 14.17 -10.17 -8.93
N TYR A 4 14.11 -8.83 -8.86
CA TYR A 4 15.26 -7.96 -8.60
C TYR A 4 15.11 -7.19 -7.27
N THR A 5 14.21 -7.62 -6.40
CA THR A 5 13.97 -6.99 -5.08
C THR A 5 14.54 -7.87 -3.98
N GLN A 6 15.32 -7.28 -3.09
CA GLN A 6 15.91 -7.97 -1.94
C GLN A 6 14.84 -8.73 -1.14
N SER A 7 15.08 -10.02 -0.90
CA SER A 7 14.11 -10.95 -0.32
C SER A 7 14.00 -10.84 1.21
N ASN A 8 12.84 -11.14 1.80
CA ASN A 8 11.58 -11.47 1.13
C ASN A 8 10.88 -10.22 0.58
N SER A 9 10.22 -10.37 -0.56
CA SER A 9 9.56 -9.28 -1.27
C SER A 9 8.11 -9.58 -1.67
N VAL A 10 7.27 -8.55 -1.55
CA VAL A 10 5.87 -8.51 -1.97
C VAL A 10 5.65 -7.18 -2.69
N CYS A 11 4.92 -7.22 -3.81
CA CYS A 11 4.71 -6.05 -4.67
C CYS A 11 3.24 -5.93 -5.05
N TYR A 12 2.68 -4.75 -4.83
CA TYR A 12 1.37 -4.33 -5.28
C TYR A 12 1.55 -3.49 -6.54
N VAL A 13 0.77 -3.78 -7.58
CA VAL A 13 0.83 -3.09 -8.87
C VAL A 13 -0.58 -2.70 -9.34
N LYS A 14 -0.69 -1.54 -9.98
CA LYS A 14 -1.93 -1.03 -10.58
C LYS A 14 -1.59 -0.16 -11.78
N GLY A 15 -2.37 -0.25 -12.86
CA GLY A 15 -2.16 0.60 -14.05
C GLY A 15 -0.76 0.47 -14.67
N GLY A 16 -0.17 -0.73 -14.65
CA GLY A 16 1.16 -0.98 -15.23
C GLY A 16 2.36 -0.52 -14.38
N GLN A 17 2.14 0.00 -13.17
CA GLN A 17 3.21 0.46 -12.27
C GLN A 17 3.15 -0.19 -10.89
N ALA A 18 4.28 -0.23 -10.20
CA ALA A 18 4.33 -0.61 -8.80
C ALA A 18 3.82 0.54 -7.92
N ILE A 19 2.90 0.22 -7.02
CA ILE A 19 2.29 1.19 -6.09
C ILE A 19 2.71 0.92 -4.65
N GLY A 20 3.20 -0.28 -4.34
CA GLY A 20 3.73 -0.61 -3.02
C GLY A 20 4.67 -1.81 -3.08
N ILE A 21 5.88 -1.67 -2.53
CA ILE A 21 6.90 -2.72 -2.53
C ILE A 21 7.45 -2.90 -1.12
N GLY A 22 7.39 -4.12 -0.62
CA GLY A 22 8.12 -4.60 0.55
C GLY A 22 9.38 -5.34 0.11
N ALA A 23 10.49 -5.10 0.80
CA ALA A 23 11.80 -5.68 0.50
C ALA A 23 12.54 -5.99 1.80
N GLY A 24 13.40 -7.00 1.77
CA GLY A 24 14.30 -7.36 2.87
C GLY A 24 13.60 -7.85 4.13
N GLN A 25 12.31 -8.20 4.06
CA GLN A 25 11.54 -8.59 5.24
C GLN A 25 11.75 -10.07 5.57
N GLN A 26 11.77 -10.41 6.86
CA GLN A 26 11.91 -11.81 7.30
C GLN A 26 10.57 -12.55 7.31
N SER A 27 9.49 -11.87 7.72
CA SER A 27 8.14 -12.42 7.78
C SER A 27 7.32 -12.07 6.55
N ARG A 28 6.64 -13.07 5.96
CA ARG A 28 5.80 -12.90 4.76
C ARG A 28 4.66 -11.91 5.00
N ILE A 29 3.93 -12.07 6.10
CA ILE A 29 2.81 -11.17 6.43
C ILE A 29 3.29 -9.75 6.75
N HIS A 30 4.47 -9.58 7.35
CA HIS A 30 5.04 -8.24 7.56
C HIS A 30 5.40 -7.59 6.24
N CYS A 31 5.97 -8.35 5.29
CA CYS A 31 6.24 -7.86 3.94
C CYS A 31 4.95 -7.43 3.22
N THR A 32 3.89 -8.24 3.30
CA THR A 32 2.57 -7.91 2.74
C THR A 32 1.97 -6.66 3.37
N ARG A 33 2.05 -6.51 4.71
CA ARG A 33 1.56 -5.31 5.41
C ARG A 33 2.34 -4.07 5.00
N LEU A 34 3.67 -4.14 4.98
CA LEU A 34 4.55 -3.04 4.59
C LEU A 34 4.27 -2.59 3.14
N ALA A 35 4.24 -3.54 2.22
CA ALA A 35 3.96 -3.26 0.80
C ALA A 35 2.54 -2.70 0.61
N GLY A 36 1.56 -3.26 1.32
CA GLY A 36 0.18 -2.79 1.31
C GLY A 36 0.04 -1.37 1.85
N SER A 37 0.73 -1.02 2.95
CA SER A 37 0.67 0.34 3.51
C SER A 37 1.26 1.37 2.56
N LYS A 38 2.31 1.02 1.80
CA LYS A 38 2.82 1.88 0.72
C LYS A 38 1.81 2.07 -0.41
N ALA A 39 1.12 0.99 -0.80
CA ALA A 39 0.06 1.05 -1.81
C ALA A 39 -1.14 1.90 -1.33
N ASP A 40 -1.50 1.81 -0.05
CA ASP A 40 -2.55 2.60 0.56
C ASP A 40 -2.16 4.09 0.57
N ASN A 41 -0.94 4.44 0.95
CA ASN A 41 -0.44 5.82 0.90
C ASN A 41 -0.42 6.36 -0.54
N TRP A 42 0.04 5.57 -1.51
CA TRP A 42 -0.02 5.96 -2.93
C TRP A 42 -1.45 6.27 -3.39
N TRP A 43 -2.44 5.50 -2.92
CA TRP A 43 -3.84 5.75 -3.25
C TRP A 43 -4.42 6.96 -2.52
N LEU A 44 -4.08 7.15 -1.24
CA LEU A 44 -4.49 8.32 -0.45
C LEU A 44 -3.98 9.63 -1.06
N ARG A 45 -2.79 9.63 -1.64
CA ARG A 45 -2.23 10.81 -2.35
C ARG A 45 -3.07 11.26 -3.55
N GLN A 46 -3.96 10.41 -4.04
CA GLN A 46 -4.89 10.72 -5.13
C GLN A 46 -6.27 11.16 -4.63
N SER A 47 -6.48 11.26 -3.31
CA SER A 47 -7.76 11.68 -2.76
C SER A 47 -8.05 13.16 -3.10
N PRO A 48 -9.32 13.56 -3.27
CA PRO A 48 -9.68 14.96 -3.48
C PRO A 48 -9.14 15.88 -2.37
N GLN A 49 -9.07 15.37 -1.13
CA GLN A 49 -8.57 16.11 0.02
C GLN A 49 -7.07 16.39 -0.10
N VAL A 50 -6.26 15.43 -0.57
CA VAL A 50 -4.82 15.63 -0.79
C VAL A 50 -4.55 16.47 -2.04
N LEU A 51 -5.26 16.20 -3.13
CA LEU A 51 -5.13 16.97 -4.38
C LEU A 51 -5.61 18.44 -4.23
N GLY A 52 -6.51 18.69 -3.28
CA GLY A 52 -7.03 20.01 -2.96
C GLY A 52 -6.19 20.81 -1.95
N LEU A 53 -5.07 20.25 -1.44
CA LEU A 53 -4.20 20.96 -0.50
C LEU A 53 -3.64 22.24 -1.12
N GLN A 54 -3.80 23.36 -0.43
CA GLN A 54 -3.37 24.66 -0.90
C GLN A 54 -2.03 25.01 -0.26
N PHE A 55 -0.93 24.73 -0.95
CA PHE A 55 0.42 25.04 -0.49
C PHE A 55 0.78 26.52 -0.70
N LEU A 56 1.66 27.07 0.15
CA LEU A 56 2.25 28.39 -0.07
C LEU A 56 3.05 28.44 -1.39
N ASP A 57 3.10 29.58 -2.06
CA ASP A 57 3.78 29.67 -3.37
C ASP A 57 5.30 29.43 -3.27
N LYS A 58 5.90 29.74 -2.11
CA LYS A 58 7.34 29.62 -1.84
C LYS A 58 7.82 28.20 -1.52
N ILE A 59 6.93 27.24 -1.25
CA ILE A 59 7.33 25.92 -0.79
C ILE A 59 7.85 25.05 -1.94
N GLY A 60 9.02 24.46 -1.74
CA GLY A 60 9.69 23.59 -2.70
C GLY A 60 8.96 22.26 -2.89
N ARG A 61 9.29 21.55 -3.98
CA ARG A 61 8.65 20.27 -4.31
C ARG A 61 8.89 19.19 -3.24
N ALA A 62 10.11 19.07 -2.75
CA ALA A 62 10.46 18.07 -1.73
C ALA A 62 9.70 18.29 -0.43
N ASP A 63 9.57 19.55 0.01
CA ASP A 63 8.84 19.89 1.23
C ASP A 63 7.33 19.66 1.07
N ARG A 64 6.76 19.92 -0.13
CA ARG A 64 5.37 19.55 -0.44
C ARG A 64 5.14 18.06 -0.34
N ASP A 65 6.04 17.26 -0.94
CA ASP A 65 5.94 15.80 -0.91
C ASP A 65 6.01 15.27 0.52
N ASN A 66 6.93 15.79 1.34
CA ASN A 66 7.05 15.44 2.76
C ASN A 66 5.79 15.84 3.55
N ALA A 67 5.29 17.07 3.34
CA ALA A 67 4.09 17.54 4.02
C ALA A 67 2.84 16.71 3.66
N ILE A 68 2.72 16.24 2.42
CA ILE A 68 1.66 15.31 2.01
C ILE A 68 1.81 13.99 2.77
N ASP A 69 3.01 13.42 2.82
CA ASP A 69 3.27 12.14 3.48
C ASP A 69 2.99 12.21 5.00
N LEU A 70 3.34 13.32 5.66
CA LEU A 70 2.97 13.58 7.06
C LEU A 70 1.45 13.75 7.24
N TYR A 71 0.82 14.56 6.38
CA TYR A 71 -0.62 14.82 6.44
C TYR A 71 -1.48 13.55 6.30
N ILE A 72 -1.10 12.64 5.41
CA ILE A 72 -1.78 11.33 5.26
C ILE A 72 -1.40 10.34 6.38
N GLY A 73 -0.27 10.56 7.05
CA GLY A 73 0.28 9.70 8.09
C GLY A 73 -0.43 9.81 9.43
N GLU A 74 0.21 9.23 10.45
CA GLU A 74 -0.21 9.33 11.86
C GLU A 74 0.29 10.64 12.50
N ASP A 75 1.42 11.17 12.01
CA ASP A 75 2.07 12.40 12.49
C ASP A 75 1.53 13.66 11.79
N TYR A 76 0.26 13.66 11.38
CA TYR A 76 -0.33 14.79 10.64
C TYR A 76 -0.32 16.11 11.43
N MET A 77 -0.21 16.05 12.76
CA MET A 77 -0.10 17.24 13.60
C MET A 77 1.22 18.00 13.39
N ASP A 78 2.27 17.33 12.89
CA ASP A 78 3.54 17.99 12.56
C ASP A 78 3.39 19.05 11.46
N VAL A 79 2.33 18.93 10.66
CA VAL A 79 2.00 19.89 9.59
C VAL A 79 0.68 20.63 9.81
N LEU A 80 -0.13 20.24 10.79
CA LEU A 80 -1.43 20.86 11.08
C LEU A 80 -1.49 21.62 12.42
N ALA A 81 -0.51 21.49 13.30
CA ALA A 81 -0.48 22.26 14.55
C ALA A 81 -0.37 23.77 14.27
N ASP A 82 -0.91 24.58 15.17
CA ASP A 82 -0.82 26.04 15.08
C ASP A 82 0.66 26.47 15.16
N GLY A 83 1.07 27.34 14.24
CA GLY A 83 2.46 27.73 14.02
C GLY A 83 3.22 26.84 13.02
N ALA A 84 2.76 25.62 12.74
CA ALA A 84 3.35 24.74 11.73
C ALA A 84 2.67 24.88 10.37
N TRP A 85 1.34 24.80 10.34
CA TRP A 85 0.58 24.77 9.09
C TRP A 85 0.72 26.07 8.29
N GLU A 86 0.87 27.22 8.96
CA GLU A 86 1.02 28.55 8.36
C GLU A 86 2.32 28.69 7.55
N ASN A 87 3.29 27.81 7.79
CA ASN A 87 4.55 27.78 7.05
C ASN A 87 4.48 26.90 5.79
N ILE A 88 3.41 26.11 5.64
CA ILE A 88 3.28 25.07 4.61
C ILE A 88 2.09 25.35 3.69
N PHE A 89 0.94 25.69 4.27
CA PHE A 89 -0.34 25.84 3.59
C PHE A 89 -0.85 27.29 3.61
N LYS A 90 -1.59 27.67 2.57
CA LYS A 90 -2.33 28.93 2.47
C LYS A 90 -3.57 28.94 3.36
N VAL A 91 -4.20 27.78 3.53
CA VAL A 91 -5.38 27.56 4.36
C VAL A 91 -5.14 26.28 5.14
N LYS A 92 -5.44 26.29 6.44
CA LYS A 92 -5.30 25.12 7.31
C LYS A 92 -6.14 23.97 6.74
N PRO A 93 -5.53 22.85 6.34
CA PRO A 93 -6.28 21.69 5.90
C PRO A 93 -7.05 21.07 7.07
N GLU A 94 -8.26 20.58 6.80
CA GLU A 94 -8.99 19.73 7.74
C GLU A 94 -8.22 18.42 7.97
N VAL A 95 -8.36 17.85 9.16
CA VAL A 95 -7.75 16.55 9.48
C VAL A 95 -8.32 15.49 8.54
N PHE A 96 -7.46 14.75 7.85
CA PHE A 96 -7.89 13.59 7.05
C PHE A 96 -8.13 12.42 8.00
N THR A 97 -9.38 12.28 8.45
CA THR A 97 -9.75 11.33 9.51
C THR A 97 -9.55 9.89 9.08
N ARG A 98 -9.48 8.98 10.06
CA ARG A 98 -9.30 7.55 9.77
C ARG A 98 -10.47 7.00 8.95
N GLU A 99 -11.67 7.47 9.24
CA GLU A 99 -12.92 7.08 8.59
C GLU A 99 -12.94 7.54 7.13
N GLU A 100 -12.57 8.79 6.86
CA GLU A 100 -12.45 9.32 5.49
C GLU A 100 -11.34 8.61 4.71
N LYS A 101 -10.19 8.38 5.33
CA LYS A 101 -9.08 7.59 4.73
C LYS A 101 -9.58 6.19 4.36
N ARG A 102 -10.31 5.53 5.26
CA ARG A 102 -10.86 4.19 4.99
C ARG A 102 -11.87 4.22 3.86
N ALA A 103 -12.81 5.17 3.86
CA ALA A 103 -13.81 5.31 2.81
C ALA A 103 -13.17 5.58 1.43
N TRP A 104 -12.05 6.29 1.37
CA TRP A 104 -11.28 6.47 0.13
C TRP A 104 -10.55 5.19 -0.30
N LEU A 105 -9.89 4.50 0.65
CA LEU A 105 -9.19 3.25 0.40
C LEU A 105 -10.13 2.13 -0.09
N ASP A 106 -11.37 2.10 0.40
CA ASP A 106 -12.41 1.14 -0.05
C ASP A 106 -12.78 1.30 -1.53
N LYS A 107 -12.52 2.47 -2.13
CA LYS A 107 -12.72 2.71 -3.57
C LYS A 107 -11.57 2.16 -4.44
N ASN A 108 -10.46 1.73 -3.84
CA ASN A 108 -9.36 1.17 -4.60
C ASN A 108 -9.71 -0.27 -5.04
N THR A 109 -9.74 -0.53 -6.34
CA THR A 109 -9.99 -1.85 -6.92
C THR A 109 -8.90 -2.22 -7.94
N ASP A 110 -8.98 -3.42 -8.51
CA ASP A 110 -8.14 -3.83 -9.66
C ASP A 110 -6.64 -3.75 -9.39
N VAL A 111 -6.23 -3.95 -8.14
CA VAL A 111 -4.83 -4.08 -7.76
C VAL A 111 -4.42 -5.53 -7.98
N ALA A 112 -3.24 -5.71 -8.57
CA ALA A 112 -2.58 -7.01 -8.63
C ALA A 112 -1.47 -7.07 -7.59
N LEU A 113 -1.26 -8.25 -7.02
CA LEU A 113 -0.22 -8.52 -6.05
C LEU A 113 0.65 -9.68 -6.53
N GLY A 114 1.96 -9.53 -6.39
CA GLY A 114 2.91 -10.63 -6.53
C GLY A 114 3.69 -10.88 -5.24
N SER A 115 4.04 -12.15 -4.99
CA SER A 115 4.94 -12.56 -3.91
C SER A 115 6.07 -13.43 -4.46
N ASP A 116 7.31 -13.19 -4.01
CA ASP A 116 8.49 -13.96 -4.46
C ASP A 116 8.54 -15.41 -3.93
N ALA A 117 7.80 -15.70 -2.86
CA ALA A 117 7.59 -17.04 -2.31
C ALA A 117 6.13 -17.25 -1.93
N PHE A 118 5.79 -18.46 -1.53
CA PHE A 118 4.42 -18.81 -1.21
C PHE A 118 3.86 -18.07 0.00
N PHE A 119 2.52 -18.00 0.08
CA PHE A 119 1.83 -17.53 1.26
C PHE A 119 1.60 -18.67 2.25
N PRO A 120 2.08 -18.56 3.50
CA PRO A 120 1.90 -19.63 4.48
C PRO A 120 0.46 -19.69 5.02
N PHE A 121 -0.27 -18.57 5.04
CA PHE A 121 -1.61 -18.45 5.59
C PHE A 121 -2.47 -17.43 4.82
N GLY A 122 -3.79 -17.48 5.04
CA GLY A 122 -4.77 -16.60 4.39
C GLY A 122 -4.72 -15.14 4.87
N ASP A 123 -4.02 -14.85 5.97
CA ASP A 123 -3.83 -13.49 6.51
C ASP A 123 -3.19 -12.51 5.51
N ASN A 124 -2.36 -13.02 4.60
CA ASN A 124 -1.78 -12.26 3.51
C ASN A 124 -2.85 -11.81 2.50
N VAL A 125 -3.78 -12.70 2.17
CA VAL A 125 -4.92 -12.41 1.29
C VAL A 125 -5.88 -11.43 1.97
N GLU A 126 -6.17 -11.64 3.26
CA GLU A 126 -6.99 -10.73 4.08
C GLU A 126 -6.41 -9.31 4.09
N ARG A 127 -5.08 -9.17 4.23
CA ARG A 127 -4.42 -7.85 4.16
C ARG A 127 -4.44 -7.27 2.74
N ALA A 128 -4.22 -8.10 1.72
CA ALA A 128 -4.21 -7.69 0.32
C ALA A 128 -5.56 -7.15 -0.14
N HIS A 129 -6.64 -7.83 0.25
CA HIS A 129 -8.02 -7.44 -0.06
C HIS A 129 -8.33 -6.00 0.38
N LYS A 130 -7.85 -5.60 1.57
CA LYS A 130 -8.04 -4.24 2.12
C LYS A 130 -7.42 -3.10 1.30
N SER A 131 -6.51 -3.42 0.38
CA SER A 131 -5.86 -2.50 -0.55
C SER A 131 -6.33 -2.68 -2.00
N GLY A 132 -7.51 -3.28 -2.21
CA GLY A 132 -8.12 -3.38 -3.54
C GLY A 132 -7.63 -4.53 -4.41
N VAL A 133 -6.92 -5.50 -3.82
CA VAL A 133 -6.36 -6.62 -4.60
C VAL A 133 -7.48 -7.52 -5.13
N LYS A 134 -7.42 -7.78 -6.45
CA LYS A 134 -8.29 -8.71 -7.18
C LYS A 134 -7.53 -9.83 -7.88
N TYR A 135 -6.21 -9.70 -8.01
CA TYR A 135 -5.35 -10.65 -8.69
C TYR A 135 -4.11 -10.94 -7.86
N ILE A 136 -3.77 -12.20 -7.63
CA ILE A 136 -2.57 -12.62 -6.89
C ILE A 136 -1.75 -13.61 -7.73
N ALA A 137 -0.44 -13.40 -7.81
CA ALA A 137 0.52 -14.36 -8.35
C ALA A 137 1.54 -14.76 -7.27
N GLN A 138 1.67 -16.06 -7.02
CA GLN A 138 2.60 -16.61 -6.04
C GLN A 138 3.08 -18.01 -6.47
N PRO A 139 4.21 -18.55 -5.97
CA PRO A 139 4.76 -19.80 -6.50
C PRO A 139 3.94 -21.06 -6.22
N GLY A 140 3.13 -21.08 -5.16
CA GLY A 140 2.51 -22.27 -4.60
C GLY A 140 3.50 -23.10 -3.76
N GLY A 141 3.01 -24.16 -3.13
CA GLY A 141 3.80 -25.11 -2.35
C GLY A 141 3.72 -24.94 -0.84
N SER A 142 2.70 -24.22 -0.34
CA SER A 142 2.39 -24.21 1.09
C SER A 142 1.62 -25.48 1.46
N ILE A 143 1.90 -26.06 2.64
CA ILE A 143 1.07 -27.13 3.23
C ILE A 143 -0.39 -26.66 3.42
N ARG A 144 -0.61 -25.33 3.46
CA ARG A 144 -1.91 -24.70 3.68
C ARG A 144 -2.43 -23.94 2.46
N ASP A 145 -2.00 -24.31 1.24
CA ASP A 145 -2.49 -23.66 0.02
C ASP A 145 -4.03 -23.69 -0.08
N ASP A 146 -4.69 -24.77 0.36
CA ASP A 146 -6.15 -24.87 0.39
C ASP A 146 -6.81 -23.72 1.19
N HIS A 147 -6.23 -23.36 2.34
CA HIS A 147 -6.73 -22.27 3.17
C HIS A 147 -6.51 -20.90 2.51
N VAL A 148 -5.37 -20.73 1.81
CA VAL A 148 -5.07 -19.51 1.05
C VAL A 148 -6.05 -19.36 -0.12
N ILE A 149 -6.29 -20.44 -0.87
CA ILE A 149 -7.25 -20.51 -1.98
C ILE A 149 -8.67 -20.21 -1.49
N ALA A 150 -9.10 -20.82 -0.38
CA ALA A 150 -10.40 -20.54 0.23
C ALA A 150 -10.56 -19.05 0.58
N THR A 151 -9.50 -18.42 1.10
CA THR A 151 -9.52 -16.98 1.42
C THR A 151 -9.61 -16.12 0.14
N CYS A 152 -8.94 -16.52 -0.94
CA CYS A 152 -9.09 -15.86 -2.24
C CYS A 152 -10.52 -15.97 -2.78
N ASN A 153 -11.10 -17.18 -2.75
CA ASN A 153 -12.46 -17.43 -3.21
C ASN A 153 -13.49 -16.63 -2.41
N LYS A 154 -13.32 -16.53 -1.08
CA LYS A 154 -14.16 -15.69 -0.19
C LYS A 154 -14.28 -14.25 -0.68
N TYR A 155 -13.22 -13.69 -1.27
CA TYR A 155 -13.17 -12.29 -1.73
C TYR A 155 -13.26 -12.13 -3.25
N GLY A 156 -13.46 -13.22 -3.99
CA GLY A 156 -13.46 -13.23 -5.46
C GLY A 156 -12.12 -12.74 -6.03
N ILE A 157 -11.01 -13.14 -5.41
CA ILE A 157 -9.64 -12.83 -5.86
C ILE A 157 -9.15 -13.97 -6.74
N ALA A 158 -8.77 -13.66 -7.98
CA ALA A 158 -8.13 -14.62 -8.86
C ALA A 158 -6.69 -14.86 -8.38
N MET A 159 -6.29 -16.13 -8.21
CA MET A 159 -4.96 -16.50 -7.77
C MET A 159 -4.30 -17.44 -8.79
N ALA A 160 -3.06 -17.14 -9.17
CA ALA A 160 -2.23 -17.97 -10.05
C ALA A 160 -1.04 -18.53 -9.28
N PHE A 161 -0.86 -19.86 -9.36
CA PHE A 161 0.35 -20.53 -8.90
C PHE A 161 1.36 -20.59 -10.05
N THR A 162 2.53 -19.99 -9.85
CA THR A 162 3.54 -19.86 -10.91
C THR A 162 4.53 -21.00 -10.96
N GLY A 163 4.71 -21.76 -9.87
CA GLY A 163 5.76 -22.77 -9.73
C GLY A 163 7.19 -22.19 -9.68
N ILE A 164 7.36 -20.87 -9.67
CA ILE A 164 8.67 -20.21 -9.78
C ILE A 164 8.87 -19.29 -8.57
N ARG A 165 9.85 -19.62 -7.71
CA ARG A 165 10.31 -18.74 -6.62
C ARG A 165 11.28 -17.69 -7.16
N LEU A 166 11.24 -16.49 -6.57
CA LEU A 166 11.97 -15.30 -7.05
C LEU A 166 12.89 -14.70 -5.99
N PHE A 167 13.54 -15.54 -5.17
CA PHE A 167 14.47 -15.02 -4.17
C PHE A 167 15.67 -14.29 -4.78
N HIS A 168 16.09 -13.24 -4.11
CA HIS A 168 17.18 -12.35 -4.47
C HIS A 168 17.84 -11.83 -3.19
N HIS A 169 19.15 -12.00 -3.09
CA HIS A 169 20.00 -11.62 -1.96
C HIS A 169 21.14 -10.74 -2.49
#